data_AF-A0A523D0R4-F1
#
_entry.id   AF-A0A523D0R4-F1
#
_cell.length_a   1.000
_cell.length_b   1.000
_cell.length_c   1.000
_cell.angle_alpha   90.00
_cell.angle_beta   90.00
_cell.angle_gamma   90.00
#
_symmetry.space_group_name_H-M   'P 1'
#
loop_
_entity.id
_entity.type
_entity.pdbx_description
1 polymer ?
#
loop_
_entity_poly.entity_id
_entity_poly.type
_entity_poly.pdbx_seq_one_letter_code
_entity_poly.pdbx_strand_id
1 'polypeptide(L)'
;MVAGLTAQITGLFSHFASSDQDPDFTQLQLKRFQEATSDLPYPRHISNSAGLQFPEAQLDAVRLGLMLYGISSSPALDLVRPILQWKTRTLTIRPVPKGEPIGYYGKFVTQRDSLIGVLPVGYADGYNRLLSNRSQVKIRGELVPVLGQISMDLISIDLTDIPDPIVGEEVLLLEDEADSPISASAWAKALDTSPYEVFTSIGSRVERIAV
;
A
#
# COMPACT_ATOMS: atom_id res chain seq x y z
N MET A 1 28.85 21.25 26.38
CA MET A 1 28.84 19.87 26.87
C MET A 1 27.62 19.69 27.76
N VAL A 2 26.70 18.78 27.43
CA VAL A 2 25.67 18.33 28.37
C VAL A 2 26.33 17.23 29.20
N ALA A 3 26.62 17.52 30.47
CA ALA A 3 27.33 16.59 31.35
C ALA A 3 26.49 15.34 31.61
N GLY A 4 27.09 14.14 31.45
CA GLY A 4 26.50 12.87 31.90
C GLY A 4 26.17 11.83 30.83
N LEU A 5 26.35 12.11 29.54
CA LEU A 5 26.19 11.10 28.48
C LEU A 5 27.56 10.64 27.98
N THR A 6 27.96 9.41 28.33
CA THR A 6 29.00 8.69 27.60
C THR A 6 28.39 8.20 26.29
N ALA A 7 28.53 8.98 25.23
CA ALA A 7 28.02 8.63 23.91
C ALA A 7 29.13 7.96 23.08
N GLN A 8 28.83 6.79 22.53
CA GLN A 8 29.64 6.13 21.51
C GLN A 8 29.06 6.43 20.13
N ILE A 9 29.87 6.96 19.22
CA ILE A 9 29.47 7.15 17.82
C ILE A 9 29.62 5.80 17.11
N THR A 10 28.52 5.30 16.54
CA THR A 10 28.47 4.01 15.83
C THR A 10 28.40 4.14 14.32
N GLY A 11 28.03 5.32 13.80
CA GLY A 11 27.90 5.58 12.38
C GLY A 11 27.43 6.99 12.06
N LEU A 12 27.50 7.33 10.79
CA LEU A 12 27.07 8.59 10.21
C LEU A 12 26.01 8.31 9.15
N PHE A 13 24.98 9.14 9.10
CA PHE A 13 23.91 8.92 8.14
C PHE A 13 23.31 10.20 7.60
N SER A 14 22.76 10.06 6.40
CA SER A 14 21.84 11.00 5.77
C SER A 14 20.72 10.18 5.11
N HIS A 15 19.81 10.83 4.40
CA HIS A 15 18.73 10.18 3.68
C HIS A 15 18.45 10.90 2.37
N PHE A 16 18.25 10.13 1.30
CA PHE A 16 17.83 10.70 0.02
C PHE A 16 16.38 11.18 0.10
N ALA A 17 16.13 12.35 -0.47
CA ALA A 17 14.78 12.92 -0.51
C ALA A 17 13.99 12.44 -1.74
N SER A 18 14.71 12.16 -2.85
CA SER A 18 14.10 11.93 -4.17
C SER A 18 14.84 10.84 -4.97
N SER A 19 15.40 9.83 -4.29
CA SER A 19 16.15 8.74 -4.94
C SER A 19 15.34 7.90 -5.92
N ASP A 20 14.02 8.03 -5.92
CA ASP A 20 13.06 7.41 -6.83
C ASP A 20 12.62 8.32 -7.99
N GLN A 21 12.99 9.61 -7.99
CA GLN A 21 12.46 10.59 -8.95
C GLN A 21 13.51 11.54 -9.56
N ASP A 22 14.54 11.93 -8.80
CA ASP A 22 15.53 12.93 -9.22
C ASP A 22 16.96 12.41 -9.02
N PRO A 23 17.53 11.74 -10.05
CA PRO A 23 18.90 11.24 -10.01
C PRO A 23 19.95 12.33 -9.78
N ASP A 24 19.79 13.51 -10.37
CA ASP A 24 20.77 14.60 -10.28
C ASP A 24 20.82 15.17 -8.86
N PHE A 25 19.66 15.39 -8.25
CA PHE A 25 19.59 15.81 -6.86
C PHE A 25 20.11 14.74 -5.92
N THR A 26 19.82 13.47 -6.19
CA THR A 26 20.34 12.32 -5.43
C THR A 26 21.87 12.30 -5.45
N GLN A 27 22.49 12.52 -6.61
CA GLN A 27 23.95 12.61 -6.73
C GLN A 27 24.52 13.81 -5.97
N LEU A 28 23.85 14.97 -6.02
CA LEU A 28 24.24 16.13 -5.24
C LEU A 28 24.19 15.84 -3.73
N GLN A 29 23.15 15.14 -3.25
CA GLN A 29 23.02 14.72 -1.85
C GLN A 29 24.16 13.76 -1.46
N LEU A 30 24.48 12.78 -2.31
CA LEU A 30 25.56 11.83 -2.07
C LEU A 30 26.91 12.54 -1.96
N LYS A 31 27.24 13.40 -2.93
CA LYS A 31 28.48 14.17 -2.94
C LYS A 31 28.64 15.00 -1.65
N ARG A 32 27.61 15.75 -1.27
CA ARG A 32 27.63 16.58 -0.04
C ARG A 32 27.83 15.73 1.21
N PHE A 33 27.18 14.57 1.28
CA PHE A 33 27.33 13.67 2.41
C PHE A 33 28.74 13.07 2.50
N GLN A 34 29.32 12.66 1.36
CA GLN A 34 30.69 12.17 1.31
C GLN A 34 31.71 13.24 1.71
N GLU A 35 31.56 14.47 1.20
CA GLU A 35 32.41 15.62 1.56
C GLU A 35 32.31 15.95 3.05
N ALA A 36 31.10 15.98 3.62
CA ALA A 36 30.89 16.29 5.02
C ALA A 36 31.41 15.21 6.00
N THR A 37 31.68 14.01 5.50
CA THR A 37 32.06 12.84 6.31
C THR A 37 33.44 12.27 5.96
N SER A 38 34.20 12.91 5.07
CA SER A 38 35.45 12.38 4.52
C SER A 38 36.49 12.08 5.60
N ASP A 39 36.57 12.93 6.62
CA ASP A 39 37.63 12.90 7.64
C ASP A 39 37.19 12.16 8.91
N LEU A 40 36.00 11.54 8.90
CA LEU A 40 35.42 10.89 10.06
C LEU A 40 35.53 9.35 9.93
N PRO A 41 36.12 8.65 10.91
CA PRO A 41 36.40 7.22 10.81
C PRO A 41 35.21 6.34 11.27
N TYR A 42 34.00 6.65 10.81
CA TYR A 42 32.78 5.94 11.21
C TYR A 42 32.05 5.36 9.99
N PRO A 43 31.37 4.21 10.12
CA PRO A 43 30.55 3.66 9.04
C PRO A 43 29.49 4.65 8.55
N ARG A 44 29.28 4.72 7.24
CA ARG A 44 28.38 5.66 6.57
C ARG A 44 27.26 4.93 5.86
N HIS A 45 26.04 5.45 5.98
CA HIS A 45 24.90 4.93 5.24
C HIS A 45 23.91 6.02 4.85
N ILE A 46 23.52 6.06 3.57
CA ILE A 46 22.59 7.06 3.03
C ILE A 46 21.40 6.43 2.28
N SER A 47 21.62 5.30 1.60
CA SER A 47 20.60 4.65 0.78
C SER A 47 19.43 4.09 1.58
N ASN A 48 18.23 4.47 1.14
CA ASN A 48 16.97 3.78 1.39
C ASN A 48 16.73 2.71 0.30
N SER A 49 15.54 2.11 0.24
CA SER A 49 15.17 1.14 -0.81
C SER A 49 15.47 1.66 -2.22
N ALA A 50 15.05 2.89 -2.53
CA ALA A 50 15.23 3.48 -3.85
C ALA A 50 16.70 3.85 -4.14
N GLY A 51 17.44 4.27 -3.11
CA GLY A 51 18.87 4.55 -3.20
C GLY A 51 19.73 3.34 -3.59
N LEU A 52 19.20 2.11 -3.53
CA LEU A 52 19.91 0.91 -3.94
C LEU A 52 20.23 0.90 -5.44
N GLN A 53 19.48 1.65 -6.27
CA GLN A 53 19.73 1.73 -7.72
C GLN A 53 21.01 2.51 -8.08
N PHE A 54 21.64 3.17 -7.11
CA PHE A 54 22.91 3.88 -7.25
C PHE A 54 24.01 3.11 -6.53
N PRO A 55 24.80 2.27 -7.23
CA PRO A 55 25.87 1.47 -6.60
C PRO A 55 26.84 2.30 -5.74
N GLU A 56 27.17 3.51 -6.17
CA GLU A 56 28.04 4.46 -5.48
C GLU A 56 27.46 5.00 -4.17
N ALA A 57 26.14 4.89 -3.97
CA ALA A 57 25.47 5.28 -2.73
C ALA A 57 25.41 4.15 -1.68
N GLN A 58 25.77 2.92 -2.09
CA GLN A 58 25.83 1.74 -1.22
C GLN A 58 27.16 1.73 -0.44
N LEU A 59 27.34 2.71 0.46
CA LEU A 59 28.56 2.97 1.23
C LEU A 59 28.93 1.79 2.17
N ASP A 60 28.86 1.96 3.49
CA ASP A 60 29.18 0.89 4.45
C ASP A 60 27.93 0.06 4.81
N ALA A 61 26.73 0.63 4.64
CA ALA A 61 25.45 -0.07 4.81
C ALA A 61 24.30 0.60 4.04
N VAL A 62 23.21 -0.14 3.85
CA VAL A 62 21.94 0.33 3.27
C VAL A 62 20.77 0.11 4.24
N ARG A 63 19.73 0.95 4.17
CA ARG A 63 18.55 0.89 5.04
C ARG A 63 17.29 0.59 4.22
N LEU A 64 17.07 -0.70 3.95
CA LEU A 64 15.95 -1.16 3.14
C LEU A 64 14.63 -1.09 3.94
N GLY A 65 13.61 -0.47 3.34
CA GLY A 65 12.26 -0.32 3.90
C GLY A 65 11.23 -1.03 3.02
N LEU A 66 10.52 -0.30 2.16
CA LEU A 66 9.51 -0.83 1.22
C LEU A 66 9.93 -2.10 0.46
N MET A 67 11.21 -2.22 0.11
CA MET A 67 11.73 -3.38 -0.62
C MET A 67 11.59 -4.67 0.19
N LEU A 68 11.63 -4.61 1.52
CA LEU A 68 11.37 -5.75 2.41
C LEU A 68 9.90 -6.21 2.34
N TYR A 69 8.99 -5.34 1.91
CA TYR A 69 7.57 -5.64 1.69
C TYR A 69 7.28 -5.99 0.22
N GLY A 70 8.32 -6.19 -0.58
CA GLY A 70 8.16 -6.55 -1.99
C GLY A 70 7.80 -5.39 -2.92
N ILE A 71 7.96 -4.15 -2.45
CA ILE A 71 7.72 -2.97 -3.27
C ILE A 71 9.05 -2.40 -3.73
N SER A 72 9.27 -2.45 -5.04
CA SER A 72 10.43 -1.83 -5.69
C SER A 72 10.06 -0.49 -6.32
N SER A 73 10.96 0.47 -6.21
CA SER A 73 10.81 1.81 -6.78
C SER A 73 11.47 1.96 -8.16
N SER A 74 12.13 0.93 -8.67
CA SER A 74 12.83 0.97 -9.96
C SER A 74 12.71 -0.38 -10.66
N PRO A 75 12.38 -0.42 -11.96
CA PRO A 75 12.43 -1.65 -12.75
C PRO A 75 13.81 -2.30 -12.75
N ALA A 76 14.89 -1.53 -12.54
CA ALA A 76 16.24 -2.05 -12.41
C ALA A 76 16.45 -2.91 -11.13
N LEU A 77 15.51 -2.84 -10.19
CA LEU A 77 15.52 -3.54 -8.91
C LEU A 77 14.30 -4.48 -8.78
N ASP A 78 13.94 -5.17 -9.87
CA ASP A 78 12.87 -6.18 -9.87
C ASP A 78 13.33 -7.51 -9.24
N LEU A 79 13.79 -7.43 -7.99
CA LEU A 79 14.38 -8.54 -7.23
C LEU A 79 13.46 -9.04 -6.11
N VAL A 80 12.31 -8.39 -5.92
CA VAL A 80 11.42 -8.61 -4.78
C VAL A 80 9.99 -8.82 -5.26
N ARG A 81 9.22 -9.56 -4.47
CA ARG A 81 7.81 -9.84 -4.74
C ARG A 81 6.98 -9.33 -3.57
N PRO A 82 5.82 -8.68 -3.81
CA PRO A 82 4.91 -8.30 -2.74
C PRO A 82 4.61 -9.49 -1.83
N ILE A 83 4.48 -9.23 -0.53
CA ILE A 83 4.33 -10.28 0.50
C ILE A 83 3.03 -10.17 1.30
N LEU A 84 2.16 -9.23 0.96
CA LEU A 84 0.97 -8.91 1.75
C LEU A 84 -0.27 -9.13 0.90
N GLN A 85 -1.15 -10.01 1.36
CA GLN A 85 -2.53 -10.11 0.92
C GLN A 85 -3.45 -9.62 2.04
N TRP A 86 -4.53 -8.92 1.68
CA TRP A 86 -5.60 -8.60 2.62
C TRP A 86 -6.90 -9.22 2.13
N LYS A 87 -7.48 -10.08 2.95
CA LYS A 87 -8.67 -10.87 2.63
C LYS A 87 -9.81 -10.54 3.59
N THR A 88 -11.03 -10.72 3.10
CA THR A 88 -12.25 -10.73 3.90
C THR A 88 -13.21 -11.78 3.35
N ARG A 89 -14.44 -11.86 3.90
CA ARG A 89 -15.48 -12.74 3.39
C ARG A 89 -16.79 -11.99 3.16
N THR A 90 -17.60 -12.43 2.19
CA THR A 90 -18.95 -11.88 2.00
C THR A 90 -19.80 -12.10 3.25
N LEU A 91 -20.32 -11.02 3.83
CA LEU A 91 -21.17 -11.06 5.04
C LEU A 91 -22.64 -11.35 4.68
N THR A 92 -23.13 -10.70 3.63
CA THR A 92 -24.48 -10.90 3.09
C THR A 92 -24.48 -10.55 1.62
N ILE A 93 -25.39 -11.16 0.87
CA ILE A 93 -25.64 -10.85 -0.53
C ILE A 93 -27.13 -10.54 -0.68
N ARG A 94 -27.49 -9.47 -1.39
CA ARG A 94 -28.88 -9.06 -1.56
C ARG A 94 -29.20 -8.66 -3.00
N PRO A 95 -30.34 -9.09 -3.56
CA PRO A 95 -30.83 -8.54 -4.81
C PRO A 95 -31.26 -7.08 -4.57
N VAL A 96 -30.88 -6.20 -5.49
CA VAL A 96 -31.20 -4.77 -5.46
C VAL A 96 -31.72 -4.37 -6.84
N PRO A 97 -32.97 -3.88 -6.95
CA PRO A 97 -33.53 -3.41 -8.22
C PRO A 97 -32.75 -2.26 -8.84
N LYS A 98 -32.94 -2.05 -10.15
CA LYS A 98 -32.49 -0.83 -10.84
C LYS A 98 -33.06 0.44 -10.19
N GLY A 99 -32.23 1.47 -10.05
CA GLY A 99 -32.63 2.79 -9.55
C GLY A 99 -32.46 2.99 -8.05
N GLU A 100 -31.93 2.00 -7.33
CA GLU A 100 -31.74 2.05 -5.88
C GLU A 100 -30.38 2.65 -5.50
N PRO A 101 -30.33 3.58 -4.53
CA PRO A 101 -29.07 4.15 -4.04
C PRO A 101 -28.31 3.19 -3.12
N ILE A 102 -26.99 3.12 -3.26
CA ILE A 102 -26.10 2.30 -2.42
C ILE A 102 -25.23 3.18 -1.50
N GLY A 103 -25.22 2.81 -0.21
CA GLY A 103 -24.37 3.43 0.81
C GLY A 103 -24.78 4.86 1.17
N TYR A 104 -23.92 5.53 1.96
CA TYR A 104 -24.21 6.89 2.42
C TYR A 104 -24.34 7.88 1.24
N TYR A 105 -25.34 8.77 1.36
CA TYR A 105 -25.67 9.83 0.40
C TYR A 105 -26.11 9.35 -0.99
N GLY A 106 -26.24 8.04 -1.22
CA GLY A 106 -26.67 7.50 -2.51
C GLY A 106 -25.77 7.91 -3.68
N LYS A 107 -24.45 8.04 -3.45
CA LYS A 107 -23.49 8.44 -4.49
C LYS A 107 -23.36 7.45 -5.64
N PHE A 108 -23.82 6.22 -5.45
CA PHE A 108 -23.99 5.22 -6.48
C PHE A 108 -25.47 4.84 -6.53
N VAL A 109 -26.01 4.72 -7.75
CA VAL A 109 -27.39 4.26 -8.00
C VAL A 109 -27.30 3.12 -9.00
N THR A 110 -27.95 1.99 -8.69
CA THR A 110 -27.94 0.80 -9.56
C THR A 110 -28.50 1.11 -10.94
N GLN A 111 -27.79 0.67 -11.99
CA GLN A 111 -28.18 0.91 -13.39
C GLN A 111 -28.97 -0.26 -14.00
N ARG A 112 -28.98 -1.41 -13.31
CA ARG A 112 -29.70 -2.63 -13.62
C ARG A 112 -30.13 -3.31 -12.32
N ASP A 113 -30.95 -4.35 -12.44
CA ASP A 113 -31.15 -5.27 -11.34
C ASP A 113 -29.80 -5.92 -11.02
N SER A 114 -29.38 -5.75 -9.78
CA SER A 114 -28.02 -6.03 -9.33
C SER A 114 -28.03 -6.97 -8.14
N LEU A 115 -26.92 -7.69 -7.97
CA LEU A 115 -26.67 -8.49 -6.79
C LEU A 115 -25.54 -7.83 -6.00
N ILE A 116 -25.84 -7.35 -4.80
CA ILE A 116 -24.88 -6.57 -4.00
C ILE A 116 -24.36 -7.41 -2.84
N GLY A 117 -23.04 -7.59 -2.82
CA GLY A 117 -22.32 -8.18 -1.68
C GLY A 117 -21.95 -7.11 -0.66
N VAL A 118 -22.01 -7.45 0.63
CA VAL A 118 -21.51 -6.61 1.72
C VAL A 118 -20.30 -7.30 2.34
N LEU A 119 -19.21 -6.55 2.53
CA LEU A 119 -17.98 -7.04 3.16
C LEU A 119 -17.78 -6.37 4.53
N PRO A 120 -17.34 -7.12 5.57
CA PRO A 120 -17.08 -6.60 6.92
C PRO A 120 -15.70 -5.96 6.99
N VAL A 121 -15.51 -4.89 6.23
CA VAL A 121 -14.32 -4.04 6.24
C VAL A 121 -14.72 -2.61 5.93
N GLY A 122 -14.09 -1.64 6.57
CA GLY A 122 -14.30 -0.23 6.25
C GLY A 122 -13.10 0.66 6.56
N TYR A 123 -13.34 1.97 6.61
CA TYR A 123 -12.25 2.93 6.82
C TYR A 123 -11.63 2.85 8.21
N ALA A 124 -12.31 2.27 9.21
CA ALA A 124 -11.74 2.04 10.54
C ALA A 124 -10.75 0.86 10.57
N ASP A 125 -10.78 0.00 9.55
CA ASP A 125 -9.84 -1.10 9.36
C ASP A 125 -8.65 -0.72 8.47
N GLY A 126 -8.72 0.45 7.81
CA GLY A 126 -7.71 0.95 6.86
C GLY A 126 -8.18 0.99 5.40
N TYR A 127 -9.39 0.51 5.10
CA TYR A 127 -9.91 0.56 3.72
C TYR A 127 -10.32 2.00 3.37
N ASN A 128 -9.41 2.74 2.74
CA ASN A 128 -9.47 4.20 2.68
C ASN A 128 -10.75 4.70 2.00
N ARG A 129 -11.46 5.63 2.67
CA ARG A 129 -12.74 6.18 2.21
C ARG A 129 -12.66 6.86 0.83
N LEU A 130 -11.51 7.38 0.42
CA LEU A 130 -11.28 7.99 -0.90
C LEU A 130 -11.31 6.97 -2.06
N LEU A 131 -11.30 5.67 -1.75
CA LEU A 131 -11.48 4.58 -2.71
C LEU A 131 -12.95 4.32 -3.08
N SER A 132 -13.89 5.08 -2.50
CA SER A 132 -15.34 4.94 -2.77
C SER A 132 -15.62 5.14 -4.26
N ASN A 133 -16.34 4.20 -4.89
CA ASN A 133 -16.62 4.19 -6.35
C ASN A 133 -15.37 4.18 -7.26
N ARG A 134 -14.18 3.92 -6.71
CA ARG A 134 -12.90 3.99 -7.45
C ARG A 134 -12.06 2.72 -7.30
N SER A 135 -12.32 1.91 -6.28
CA SER A 135 -11.63 0.64 -6.04
C SER A 135 -12.43 -0.54 -6.56
N GLN A 136 -11.70 -1.65 -6.66
CA GLN A 136 -12.21 -2.96 -6.97
C GLN A 136 -11.70 -3.94 -5.90
N VAL A 137 -12.34 -5.08 -5.81
CA VAL A 137 -11.88 -6.24 -5.04
C VAL A 137 -11.90 -7.47 -5.95
N LYS A 138 -11.25 -8.56 -5.57
CA LYS A 138 -11.19 -9.78 -6.37
C LYS A 138 -11.91 -10.94 -5.67
N ILE A 139 -12.85 -11.59 -6.35
CA ILE A 139 -13.58 -12.78 -5.90
C ILE A 139 -13.51 -13.84 -7.00
N ARG A 140 -13.10 -15.08 -6.65
CA ARG A 140 -12.88 -16.17 -7.63
C ARG A 140 -11.97 -15.80 -8.82
N GLY A 141 -11.01 -14.88 -8.62
CA GLY A 141 -10.14 -14.40 -9.69
C GLY A 141 -10.70 -13.20 -10.47
N GLU A 142 -11.99 -12.90 -10.34
CA GLU A 142 -12.68 -11.83 -11.06
C GLU A 142 -12.67 -10.52 -10.26
N LEU A 143 -12.40 -9.41 -10.95
CA LEU A 143 -12.44 -8.08 -10.37
C LEU A 143 -13.87 -7.55 -10.37
N VAL A 144 -14.31 -7.09 -9.20
CA VAL A 144 -15.64 -6.49 -9.02
C VAL A 144 -15.54 -5.12 -8.36
N PRO A 145 -16.36 -4.13 -8.77
CA PRO A 145 -16.29 -2.78 -8.27
C PRO A 145 -16.82 -2.65 -6.83
N VAL A 146 -16.18 -1.77 -6.05
CA VAL A 146 -16.73 -1.29 -4.77
C VAL A 146 -17.72 -0.16 -5.05
N LEU A 147 -18.93 -0.33 -4.53
CA LEU A 147 -20.07 0.55 -4.79
C LEU A 147 -20.39 1.44 -3.59
N GLY A 148 -20.71 2.69 -3.90
CA GLY A 148 -21.14 3.68 -2.93
C GLY A 148 -20.02 4.16 -2.01
N GLN A 149 -20.42 4.92 -1.00
CA GLN A 149 -19.50 5.46 -0.01
C GLN A 149 -19.06 4.36 0.97
N ILE A 150 -17.75 4.16 1.10
CA ILE A 150 -17.13 3.29 2.12
C ILE A 150 -17.54 3.79 3.52
N SER A 151 -18.04 2.86 4.34
CA SER A 151 -18.50 3.11 5.71
C SER A 151 -17.39 2.79 6.73
N MET A 152 -17.69 2.97 8.02
CA MET A 152 -16.71 2.73 9.09
C MET A 152 -16.23 1.28 9.09
N ASP A 153 -17.16 0.33 8.97
CA ASP A 153 -16.90 -1.10 9.15
C ASP A 153 -17.41 -1.96 7.98
N LEU A 154 -18.06 -1.37 6.97
CA LEU A 154 -18.68 -2.08 5.84
C LEU A 154 -18.40 -1.40 4.50
N ILE A 155 -18.23 -2.23 3.46
CA ILE A 155 -18.26 -1.82 2.05
C ILE A 155 -19.24 -2.69 1.25
N SER A 156 -19.73 -2.15 0.15
CA SER A 156 -20.60 -2.85 -0.80
C SER A 156 -19.86 -3.13 -2.10
N ILE A 157 -20.10 -4.27 -2.72
CA ILE A 157 -19.48 -4.69 -3.98
C ILE A 157 -20.52 -5.20 -4.98
N ASP A 158 -20.28 -5.01 -6.28
CA ASP A 158 -21.16 -5.54 -7.33
C ASP A 158 -20.85 -7.01 -7.63
N LEU A 159 -21.77 -7.91 -7.31
CA LEU A 159 -21.68 -9.34 -7.61
C LEU A 159 -22.60 -9.76 -8.76
N THR A 160 -23.18 -8.81 -9.50
CA THR A 160 -24.21 -9.09 -10.51
C THR A 160 -23.74 -10.06 -11.59
N ASP A 161 -22.47 -9.97 -12.00
CA ASP A 161 -21.89 -10.83 -13.04
C ASP A 161 -21.16 -12.06 -12.49
N ILE A 162 -21.13 -12.24 -11.16
CA ILE A 162 -20.57 -13.44 -10.54
C ILE A 162 -21.66 -14.53 -10.55
N PRO A 163 -21.39 -15.72 -11.11
CA PRO A 163 -22.38 -16.80 -11.15
C PRO A 163 -22.56 -17.41 -9.75
N ASP A 164 -23.80 -17.43 -9.27
CA ASP A 164 -24.21 -18.05 -8.00
C ASP A 164 -23.27 -17.74 -6.81
N PRO A 165 -23.08 -16.45 -6.45
CA PRO A 165 -22.20 -16.10 -5.35
C PRO A 165 -22.89 -16.47 -4.03
N ILE A 166 -22.11 -16.99 -3.08
CA ILE A 166 -22.61 -17.44 -1.78
C ILE A 166 -22.06 -16.57 -0.66
N VAL A 167 -22.79 -16.54 0.46
CA VAL A 167 -22.31 -15.87 1.67
C VAL A 167 -21.12 -16.65 2.25
N GLY A 168 -20.12 -15.93 2.74
CA GLY A 168 -18.89 -16.50 3.30
C GLY A 168 -17.75 -16.70 2.31
N GLU A 169 -17.91 -16.30 1.04
CA GLU A 169 -16.84 -16.42 0.05
C GLU A 169 -15.69 -15.48 0.34
N GLU A 170 -14.46 -15.96 0.13
CA GLU A 170 -13.24 -15.18 0.26
C GLU A 170 -13.17 -14.10 -0.83
N VAL A 171 -12.83 -12.89 -0.40
CA VAL A 171 -12.62 -11.73 -1.26
C VAL A 171 -11.28 -11.11 -0.93
N LEU A 172 -10.45 -10.93 -1.97
CA LEU A 172 -9.18 -10.22 -1.89
C LEU A 172 -9.43 -8.71 -2.00
N LEU A 173 -9.03 -7.98 -0.96
CA LEU A 173 -9.04 -6.52 -0.91
C LEU A 173 -7.72 -5.95 -1.43
N LEU A 174 -6.61 -6.60 -1.07
CA LEU A 174 -5.26 -6.27 -1.51
C LEU A 174 -4.56 -7.56 -1.95
N GLU A 175 -3.94 -7.53 -3.12
CA GLU A 175 -3.24 -8.67 -3.71
C GLU A 175 -1.72 -8.47 -3.71
N ASP A 176 -1.01 -9.57 -3.51
CA ASP A 176 0.45 -9.66 -3.48
C ASP A 176 1.06 -9.85 -4.88
N GLU A 177 0.44 -9.25 -5.89
CA GLU A 177 0.94 -9.18 -7.25
C GLU A 177 1.21 -7.71 -7.62
N ALA A 178 2.43 -7.39 -8.08
CA ALA A 178 2.85 -6.01 -8.27
C ALA A 178 1.97 -5.24 -9.27
N ASP A 179 1.62 -5.90 -10.38
CA ASP A 179 0.81 -5.33 -11.47
C ASP A 179 -0.70 -5.48 -11.25
N SER A 180 -1.12 -6.05 -10.12
CA SER A 180 -2.54 -6.18 -9.82
C SER A 180 -3.21 -4.81 -9.68
N PRO A 181 -4.42 -4.61 -10.22
CA PRO A 181 -5.19 -3.38 -10.01
C PRO A 181 -5.65 -3.19 -8.55
N ILE A 182 -5.49 -4.21 -7.71
CA ILE A 182 -5.73 -4.15 -6.26
C ILE A 182 -4.43 -4.31 -5.46
N SER A 183 -3.27 -4.06 -6.07
CA SER A 183 -1.99 -4.03 -5.35
C SER A 183 -1.85 -2.78 -4.48
N ALA A 184 -0.93 -2.80 -3.51
CA ALA A 184 -0.61 -1.63 -2.70
C ALA A 184 -0.17 -0.42 -3.55
N SER A 185 0.55 -0.67 -4.65
CA SER A 185 0.97 0.37 -5.60
C SER A 185 -0.21 0.95 -6.38
N ALA A 186 -1.16 0.11 -6.80
CA ALA A 186 -2.38 0.57 -7.47
C ALA A 186 -3.24 1.44 -6.53
N TRP A 187 -3.38 1.03 -5.28
CA TRP A 187 -4.05 1.81 -4.24
C TRP A 187 -3.35 3.14 -3.98
N ALA A 188 -2.03 3.12 -3.80
CA ALA A 188 -1.24 4.32 -3.58
C ALA A 188 -1.43 5.35 -4.70
N LYS A 189 -1.42 4.89 -5.96
CA LYS A 189 -1.71 5.73 -7.14
C LYS A 189 -3.13 6.29 -7.12
N ALA A 190 -4.14 5.48 -6.78
CA ALA A 190 -5.53 5.93 -6.72
C ALA A 190 -5.76 6.97 -5.60
N LEU A 191 -4.99 6.88 -4.52
CA LEU A 191 -5.06 7.72 -3.35
C LEU A 191 -4.14 8.94 -3.38
N ASP A 192 -3.28 9.06 -4.40
CA ASP A 192 -2.22 10.08 -4.48
C ASP A 192 -1.31 10.06 -3.25
N THR A 193 -0.80 8.88 -2.93
CA THR A 193 0.02 8.61 -1.74
C THR A 193 1.10 7.55 -2.05
N SER A 194 1.76 7.03 -1.02
CA SER A 194 2.77 5.98 -1.10
C SER A 194 2.24 4.61 -0.63
N PRO A 195 2.84 3.50 -1.09
CA PRO A 195 2.55 2.17 -0.54
C PRO A 195 2.80 2.05 0.96
N TYR A 196 3.69 2.88 1.54
CA TYR A 196 3.86 2.96 3.00
C TYR A 196 2.56 3.36 3.69
N GLU A 197 1.85 4.39 3.19
CA GLU A 197 0.58 4.82 3.77
C GLU A 197 -0.51 3.77 3.59
N VAL A 198 -0.53 3.03 2.48
CA VAL A 198 -1.43 1.88 2.32
C VAL A 198 -1.19 0.83 3.41
N PHE A 199 0.05 0.38 3.60
CA PHE A 199 0.35 -0.66 4.60
C PHE A 199 0.12 -0.20 6.04
N THR A 200 0.54 1.02 6.36
CA THR A 200 0.40 1.58 7.71
C THR A 200 -1.04 1.96 8.05
N SER A 201 -1.91 2.17 7.05
CA SER A 201 -3.33 2.44 7.27
C SER A 201 -4.11 1.22 7.77
N ILE A 202 -3.63 0.00 7.50
CA ILE A 202 -4.28 -1.23 7.98
C ILE A 202 -4.19 -1.24 9.50
N GLY A 203 -5.33 -1.01 10.16
CA GLY A 203 -5.39 -0.77 11.60
C GLY A 203 -5.32 -2.05 12.43
N SER A 204 -5.16 -1.93 13.75
CA SER A 204 -5.05 -3.08 14.67
C SER A 204 -6.29 -3.99 14.74
N ARG A 205 -7.43 -3.57 14.19
CA ARG A 205 -8.65 -4.38 14.05
C ARG A 205 -8.48 -5.56 13.10
N VAL A 206 -7.55 -5.46 12.16
CA VAL A 206 -7.27 -6.50 11.17
C VAL A 206 -6.31 -7.54 11.77
N GLU A 207 -6.69 -8.80 11.78
CA GLU A 207 -5.81 -9.89 12.22
C GLU A 207 -4.62 -10.07 11.25
N ARG A 208 -3.42 -10.31 11.78
CA ARG A 208 -2.22 -10.61 10.99
C ARG A 208 -1.87 -12.07 11.16
N ILE A 209 -1.78 -12.78 10.03
CA ILE A 209 -1.40 -14.19 9.98
C ILE A 209 -0.09 -14.26 9.21
N ALA A 210 0.97 -14.75 9.86
CA ALA A 210 2.23 -15.06 9.18
C ALA A 210 2.11 -16.44 8.50
N VAL A 211 2.61 -16.54 7.28
CA VAL A 211 2.58 -17.76 6.44
C VAL A 211 4.02 -18.24 6.21
#